data_AF-A0A520DTZ1-F1
#
_entry.id   AF-A0A520DTZ1-F1
#
_cell.length_a   1.000
_cell.length_b   1.000
_cell.length_c   1.000
_cell.angle_alpha   90.00
_cell.angle_beta   90.00
_cell.angle_gamma   90.00
#
_symmetry.space_group_name_H-M   'P 1'
#
loop_
_entity.id
_entity.type
_entity.pdbx_description
1 polymer ?
#
loop_
_entity_poly.entity_id
_entity_poly.type
_entity_poly.pdbx_seq_one_letter_code
_entity_poly.pdbx_strand_id
1 'polypeptide(L)'
;MVLTLSACGGGGGDGGGGFPIGFMPAPSDPAPTPSNNPAPAATSRAPTADAGTAQTGKTGDTFTLDGSASSDPDGDTLMFSWTLTSIPAGSLATLTDADKVKSSFVPDKSGTYIATLTVHDGTVSSSASTVTLTVDASQFTAFDSMPSPFPPNMPSIAFQATQRSSVGDTVNLVSGTPRALHAVSVAMSSWACESGEWSLGNCATTPGATFNHPITIQLYDAANQPIGTATRTVAVPYRPSFDATCGNNTQWKAANGTCYNGFAFKVEFDLSAQDITLPDTFSYDIVYNTNSYGPSPIGTPGAYDSLNVGVYQAPTLPFIGTQGTPGTMRWNGGGSLAGSGLNIMATVVTRTP
;
A
#
# COMPACT_ATOMS: atom_id res chain seq x y z
N MET A 1 -22.46 51.12 -51.09
CA MET A 1 -21.16 51.35 -50.42
C MET A 1 -20.40 50.03 -50.54
N VAL A 2 -19.87 49.61 -51.70
CA VAL A 2 -18.94 50.23 -52.65
C VAL A 2 -17.74 50.88 -51.95
N LEU A 3 -16.62 50.17 -51.95
CA LEU A 3 -15.30 50.76 -52.15
C LEU A 3 -14.45 49.82 -53.00
N THR A 4 -14.14 50.32 -54.20
CA THR A 4 -13.19 49.87 -55.21
C THR A 4 -11.77 50.36 -54.89
N LEU A 5 -10.74 49.72 -55.48
CA LEU A 5 -9.58 50.33 -56.17
C LEU A 5 -8.71 49.17 -56.72
N SER A 6 -8.53 49.01 -58.04
CA SER A 6 -7.61 49.69 -58.97
C SER A 6 -6.24 49.02 -59.12
N ALA A 7 -5.96 48.50 -60.32
CA ALA A 7 -4.67 48.64 -61.01
C ALA A 7 -4.84 48.43 -62.52
N CYS A 8 -4.07 49.20 -63.29
CA CYS A 8 -4.15 49.47 -64.73
C CYS A 8 -2.80 49.17 -65.39
N GLY A 9 -2.82 48.85 -66.70
CA GLY A 9 -1.69 48.90 -67.63
C GLY A 9 -1.30 47.54 -68.22
N GLY A 10 -1.19 47.29 -69.53
CA GLY A 10 -1.26 48.14 -70.72
C GLY A 10 -0.17 47.74 -71.74
N GLY A 11 -0.54 47.50 -73.01
CA GLY A 11 0.35 47.40 -74.20
C GLY A 11 0.45 45.98 -74.79
N GLY A 12 0.20 45.68 -76.07
CA GLY A 12 0.00 46.48 -77.28
C GLY A 12 1.03 46.08 -78.35
N GLY A 13 0.60 45.46 -79.46
CA GLY A 13 1.47 45.22 -80.63
C GLY A 13 0.95 44.18 -81.64
N ASP A 14 0.07 44.62 -82.53
CA ASP A 14 -0.26 43.92 -83.79
C ASP A 14 0.66 44.43 -84.92
N GLY A 15 1.09 43.52 -85.81
CA GLY A 15 1.81 43.85 -87.03
C GLY A 15 1.70 42.72 -88.05
N GLY A 16 0.74 42.84 -88.96
CA GLY A 16 0.54 41.91 -90.08
C GLY A 16 1.56 42.09 -91.21
N GLY A 17 1.78 41.01 -91.96
CA GLY A 17 2.52 40.99 -93.21
C GLY A 17 2.35 39.64 -93.90
N GLY A 18 1.44 39.57 -94.87
CA GLY A 18 1.15 38.36 -95.63
C GLY A 18 2.13 38.14 -96.80
N PHE A 19 2.39 36.88 -97.11
CA PHE A 19 2.69 36.39 -98.46
C PHE A 19 2.16 34.95 -98.63
N PRO A 20 1.63 34.56 -99.80
CA PRO A 20 0.93 33.30 -100.00
C PRO A 20 1.84 32.22 -100.62
N ILE A 21 1.78 30.99 -100.13
CA ILE A 21 2.14 29.78 -100.88
C ILE A 21 1.34 28.59 -100.32
N GLY A 22 0.74 27.80 -101.21
CA GLY A 22 -0.27 26.80 -100.88
C GLY A 22 0.22 25.38 -100.59
N PHE A 23 -0.79 24.51 -100.47
CA PHE A 23 -0.79 23.04 -100.49
C PHE A 23 -0.32 22.30 -99.23
N MET A 24 -1.28 21.80 -98.43
CA MET A 24 -1.76 20.38 -98.35
C MET A 24 -2.54 20.19 -97.03
N PRO A 25 -3.64 19.41 -96.98
CA PRO A 25 -4.36 19.16 -95.72
C PRO A 25 -3.59 18.17 -94.84
N ALA A 26 -3.35 18.53 -93.58
CA ALA A 26 -2.82 17.62 -92.56
C ALA A 26 -3.92 16.62 -92.13
N PRO A 27 -3.59 15.33 -91.92
CA PRO A 27 -4.53 14.33 -91.43
C PRO A 27 -4.97 14.66 -90.00
N SER A 28 -6.25 14.43 -89.72
CA SER A 28 -6.83 14.55 -88.37
C SER A 28 -6.10 13.62 -87.40
N ASP A 29 -5.44 14.20 -86.41
CA ASP A 29 -4.83 13.48 -85.29
C ASP A 29 -5.93 12.76 -84.47
N PRO A 30 -5.83 11.45 -84.21
CA PRO A 30 -6.80 10.77 -83.36
C PRO A 30 -6.66 11.27 -81.91
N ALA A 31 -7.81 11.50 -81.27
CA ALA A 31 -7.89 11.92 -79.87
C ALA A 31 -7.04 11.01 -78.95
N PRO A 32 -6.35 11.56 -77.93
CA PRO A 32 -5.63 10.74 -76.96
C PRO A 32 -6.61 9.82 -76.24
N THR A 33 -6.37 8.51 -76.31
CA THR A 33 -7.10 7.53 -75.50
C THR A 33 -6.87 7.83 -74.01
N PRO A 34 -7.88 7.68 -73.13
CA PRO A 34 -7.67 7.77 -71.70
C PRO A 34 -6.61 6.75 -71.28
N SER A 35 -5.57 7.21 -70.59
CA SER A 35 -4.57 6.34 -69.99
C SER A 35 -5.18 5.71 -68.73
N ASN A 36 -5.61 4.46 -68.84
CA ASN A 36 -6.18 3.65 -67.76
C ASN A 36 -5.09 3.09 -66.84
N ASN A 37 -4.05 3.87 -66.50
CA ASN A 37 -3.03 3.39 -65.58
C ASN A 37 -3.55 3.61 -64.15
N PRO A 38 -3.84 2.55 -63.36
CA PRO A 38 -4.11 2.74 -61.95
C PRO A 38 -2.85 3.34 -61.33
N ALA A 39 -2.97 4.46 -60.62
CA ALA A 39 -1.88 4.96 -59.80
C ALA A 39 -1.42 3.81 -58.87
N PRO A 40 -0.10 3.61 -58.67
CA PRO A 40 0.38 2.57 -57.78
C PRO A 40 -0.25 2.81 -56.40
N ALA A 41 -0.88 1.77 -55.83
CA ALA A 41 -1.45 1.83 -54.50
C ALA A 41 -0.36 2.33 -53.53
N ALA A 42 -0.60 3.47 -52.88
CA ALA A 42 0.30 3.98 -51.87
C ALA A 42 0.48 2.89 -50.80
N THR A 43 1.73 2.53 -50.48
CA THR A 43 2.03 1.59 -49.40
C THR A 43 1.59 2.21 -48.08
N SER A 44 0.60 1.62 -47.39
CA SER A 44 0.18 2.05 -46.05
C SER A 44 1.37 2.00 -45.09
N ARG A 45 1.46 3.00 -44.21
CA ARG A 45 2.50 3.11 -43.19
C ARG A 45 1.96 2.55 -41.89
N ALA A 46 2.76 1.71 -41.23
CA ALA A 46 2.32 1.08 -39.99
C ALA A 46 1.94 2.12 -38.91
N PRO A 47 0.85 1.88 -38.16
CA PRO A 47 0.46 2.75 -37.07
C PRO A 47 1.43 2.65 -35.89
N THR A 48 1.34 3.61 -34.97
CA THR A 48 2.11 3.62 -33.71
C THR A 48 1.18 3.39 -32.54
N ALA A 49 1.39 2.29 -31.81
CA ALA A 49 0.72 2.01 -30.55
C ALA A 49 1.35 2.81 -29.40
N ASP A 50 0.51 3.42 -28.56
CA ASP A 50 0.89 4.02 -27.29
C ASP A 50 0.07 3.39 -26.16
N ALA A 51 0.73 2.58 -25.32
CA ALA A 51 0.09 1.90 -24.20
C ALA A 51 -0.10 2.79 -22.96
N GLY A 52 0.35 4.05 -23.00
CA GLY A 52 0.30 4.99 -21.91
C GLY A 52 1.47 4.85 -20.93
N THR A 53 1.31 5.47 -19.75
CA THR A 53 2.35 5.53 -18.71
C THR A 53 2.13 4.49 -17.61
N ALA A 54 3.21 4.13 -16.91
CA ALA A 54 3.17 3.16 -15.83
C ALA A 54 2.19 3.57 -14.72
N GLN A 55 1.54 2.59 -14.10
CA GLN A 55 0.52 2.80 -13.08
C GLN A 55 0.89 2.09 -11.77
N THR A 56 0.41 2.61 -10.65
CA THR A 56 0.55 1.98 -9.33
C THR A 56 -0.79 1.98 -8.62
N GLY A 57 -1.11 0.88 -7.94
CA GLY A 57 -2.37 0.69 -7.22
C GLY A 57 -2.30 -0.55 -6.35
N LYS A 58 -3.44 -1.02 -5.86
CA LYS A 58 -3.53 -2.18 -4.96
C LYS A 58 -4.37 -3.30 -5.55
N THR A 59 -4.23 -4.50 -4.98
CA THR A 59 -5.12 -5.62 -5.31
C THR A 59 -6.58 -5.24 -5.08
N GLY A 60 -7.43 -5.51 -6.06
CA GLY A 60 -8.84 -5.12 -6.06
C GLY A 60 -9.15 -3.73 -6.67
N ASP A 61 -8.14 -2.89 -6.92
CA ASP A 61 -8.35 -1.63 -7.65
C ASP A 61 -8.65 -1.89 -9.13
N THR A 62 -9.41 -1.01 -9.77
CA THR A 62 -9.61 -1.08 -11.23
C THR A 62 -8.52 -0.29 -11.94
N PHE A 63 -7.67 -0.96 -12.70
CA PHE A 63 -6.68 -0.32 -13.58
C PHE A 63 -7.30 -0.06 -14.95
N THR A 64 -7.15 1.16 -15.46
CA THR A 64 -7.65 1.54 -16.79
C THR A 64 -6.45 1.77 -17.71
N LEU A 65 -6.38 0.98 -18.77
CA LEU A 65 -5.41 1.09 -19.86
C LEU A 65 -6.00 2.02 -20.92
N ASP A 66 -5.23 3.00 -21.40
CA ASP A 66 -5.72 4.02 -22.33
C ASP A 66 -4.80 4.11 -23.55
N GLY A 67 -5.27 3.57 -24.67
CA GLY A 67 -4.55 3.57 -25.94
C GLY A 67 -4.82 4.80 -26.81
N SER A 68 -5.55 5.80 -26.31
CA SER A 68 -6.03 6.94 -27.12
C SER A 68 -4.93 7.82 -27.70
N ALA A 69 -3.70 7.73 -27.21
CA ALA A 69 -2.52 8.40 -27.77
C ALA A 69 -1.92 7.67 -29.00
N SER A 70 -2.42 6.48 -29.34
CA SER A 70 -2.02 5.76 -30.55
C SER A 70 -2.43 6.55 -31.79
N SER A 71 -1.61 6.47 -32.84
CA SER A 71 -1.81 7.27 -34.05
C SER A 71 -1.48 6.49 -35.31
N ASP A 72 -2.19 6.84 -36.38
CA ASP A 72 -1.93 6.35 -37.72
C ASP A 72 -1.38 7.50 -38.60
N PRO A 73 -0.24 7.34 -39.29
CA PRO A 73 0.32 8.38 -40.14
C PRO A 73 -0.53 8.75 -41.36
N ASP A 74 -1.39 7.84 -41.81
CA ASP A 74 -2.28 7.99 -42.97
C ASP A 74 -3.70 8.45 -42.54
N GLY A 75 -3.98 8.45 -41.24
CA GLY A 75 -5.25 8.88 -40.64
C GLY A 75 -6.32 7.79 -40.61
N ASP A 76 -5.90 6.53 -40.81
CA ASP A 76 -6.80 5.38 -40.82
C ASP A 76 -7.36 5.07 -39.41
N THR A 77 -8.52 4.39 -39.39
CA THR A 77 -9.16 4.02 -38.13
C THR A 77 -8.41 2.86 -37.48
N LEU A 78 -8.06 3.01 -36.20
CA LEU A 78 -7.32 2.00 -35.46
C LEU A 78 -8.23 0.99 -34.76
N MET A 79 -7.89 -0.29 -34.92
CA MET A 79 -8.38 -1.39 -34.09
C MET A 79 -7.36 -1.70 -32.99
N PHE A 80 -7.83 -1.92 -31.77
CA PHE A 80 -6.99 -2.08 -30.59
C PHE A 80 -6.95 -3.54 -30.16
N SER A 81 -5.80 -4.00 -29.67
CA SER A 81 -5.66 -5.33 -29.07
C SER A 81 -4.74 -5.25 -27.85
N TRP A 82 -5.35 -5.39 -26.68
CA TRP A 82 -4.68 -5.45 -25.39
C TRP A 82 -4.48 -6.89 -24.93
N THR A 83 -3.32 -7.16 -24.36
CA THR A 83 -3.01 -8.46 -23.72
C THR A 83 -2.23 -8.24 -22.42
N LEU A 84 -2.45 -9.08 -21.42
CA LEU A 84 -1.57 -9.15 -20.25
C LEU A 84 -0.47 -10.18 -20.54
N THR A 85 0.73 -9.71 -20.85
CA THR A 85 1.87 -10.55 -21.27
C THR A 85 2.70 -11.04 -20.09
N SER A 86 2.59 -10.38 -18.95
CA SER A 86 3.16 -10.83 -17.67
C SER A 86 2.18 -10.55 -16.57
N ILE A 87 1.88 -11.56 -15.76
CA ILE A 87 1.05 -11.46 -14.55
C ILE A 87 1.77 -12.20 -13.40
N PRO A 88 1.53 -11.83 -12.13
CA PRO A 88 2.05 -12.56 -10.99
C PRO A 88 1.65 -14.05 -10.99
N ALA A 89 2.51 -14.91 -10.45
CA ALA A 89 2.24 -16.34 -10.39
C ALA A 89 0.93 -16.65 -9.63
N GLY A 90 0.07 -17.46 -10.24
CA GLY A 90 -1.24 -17.82 -9.66
C GLY A 90 -2.33 -16.75 -9.79
N SER A 91 -2.04 -15.60 -10.42
CA SER A 91 -3.07 -14.60 -10.78
C SER A 91 -3.98 -15.15 -11.89
N LEU A 92 -5.27 -14.86 -11.77
CA LEU A 92 -6.32 -15.17 -12.73
C LEU A 92 -6.89 -13.90 -13.39
N ALA A 93 -6.20 -12.76 -13.24
CA ALA A 93 -6.65 -11.48 -13.78
C ALA A 93 -6.80 -11.52 -15.31
N THR A 94 -7.91 -11.00 -15.80
CA THR A 94 -8.22 -10.87 -17.23
C THR A 94 -8.62 -9.45 -17.59
N LEU A 95 -8.40 -9.08 -18.85
CA LEU A 95 -8.83 -7.79 -19.38
C LEU A 95 -10.32 -7.82 -19.71
N THR A 96 -10.99 -6.72 -19.40
CA THR A 96 -12.30 -6.35 -19.92
C THR A 96 -12.09 -5.36 -21.07
N ASP A 97 -12.90 -5.47 -22.12
CA ASP A 97 -12.83 -4.58 -23.29
C ASP A 97 -11.43 -4.54 -23.95
N ALA A 98 -10.79 -5.71 -24.06
CA ALA A 98 -9.43 -5.86 -24.58
C ALA A 98 -9.28 -5.42 -26.06
N ASP A 99 -10.39 -5.24 -26.77
CA ASP A 99 -10.44 -4.77 -28.16
C ASP A 99 -10.80 -3.27 -28.30
N LYS A 100 -10.90 -2.54 -27.19
CA LYS A 100 -11.30 -1.11 -27.16
C LYS A 100 -10.11 -0.19 -26.94
N VAL A 101 -10.32 1.09 -27.27
CA VAL A 101 -9.36 2.18 -27.00
C VAL A 101 -8.98 2.21 -25.52
N LYS A 102 -9.97 2.05 -24.64
CA LYS A 102 -9.78 1.92 -23.19
C LYS A 102 -10.16 0.51 -22.75
N SER A 103 -9.22 -0.19 -22.14
CA SER A 103 -9.42 -1.51 -21.54
C SER A 103 -9.23 -1.41 -20.03
N SER A 104 -9.72 -2.38 -19.26
CA SER A 104 -9.51 -2.40 -17.81
C SER A 104 -9.30 -3.80 -17.28
N PHE A 105 -8.70 -3.91 -16.10
CA PHE A 105 -8.67 -5.15 -15.33
C PHE A 105 -8.61 -4.85 -13.83
N VAL A 106 -8.91 -5.87 -13.04
CA VAL A 106 -8.79 -5.85 -11.58
C VAL A 106 -7.75 -6.89 -11.18
N PRO A 107 -6.60 -6.52 -10.59
CA PRO A 107 -5.59 -7.47 -10.16
C PRO A 107 -6.05 -8.17 -8.88
N ASP A 108 -5.93 -9.49 -8.90
CA ASP A 108 -6.23 -10.39 -7.78
C ASP A 108 -4.99 -10.74 -6.95
N LYS A 109 -3.79 -10.39 -7.44
CA LYS A 109 -2.51 -10.62 -6.77
C LYS A 109 -1.65 -9.37 -6.77
N SER A 110 -0.87 -9.19 -5.70
CA SER A 110 0.17 -8.17 -5.68
C SER A 110 1.35 -8.59 -6.56
N GLY A 111 2.06 -7.63 -7.12
CA GLY A 111 3.19 -7.85 -8.01
C GLY A 111 3.14 -6.96 -9.25
N THR A 112 3.96 -7.31 -10.25
CA THR A 112 4.05 -6.56 -11.50
C THR A 112 3.20 -7.21 -12.59
N TYR A 113 2.37 -6.40 -13.25
CA TYR A 113 1.64 -6.75 -14.45
C TYR A 113 2.23 -5.98 -15.63
N ILE A 114 2.33 -6.62 -16.79
CA ILE A 114 2.71 -5.97 -18.05
C ILE A 114 1.55 -6.12 -19.02
N ALA A 115 0.96 -5.00 -19.41
CA ALA A 115 -0.02 -4.95 -20.48
C ALA A 115 0.67 -4.52 -21.78
N THR A 116 0.32 -5.19 -22.87
CA THR A 116 0.83 -4.93 -24.20
C THR A 116 -0.31 -4.53 -25.13
N LEU A 117 -0.14 -3.41 -25.83
CA LEU A 117 -1.02 -2.91 -26.86
C LEU A 117 -0.39 -3.11 -28.24
N THR A 118 -1.16 -3.66 -29.16
CA THR A 118 -0.93 -3.57 -30.61
C THR A 118 -2.13 -2.89 -31.24
N VAL A 119 -1.90 -1.99 -32.19
CA VAL A 119 -2.96 -1.39 -33.00
C VAL A 119 -2.84 -1.80 -34.48
N HIS A 120 -3.97 -1.89 -35.17
CA HIS A 120 -4.04 -2.28 -36.58
C HIS A 120 -4.91 -1.31 -37.37
N ASP A 121 -4.43 -0.86 -38.52
CA ASP A 121 -5.11 0.16 -39.37
C ASP A 121 -6.10 -0.43 -40.38
N GLY A 122 -6.19 -1.77 -40.46
CA GLY A 122 -6.98 -2.50 -41.46
C GLY A 122 -6.14 -3.22 -42.51
N THR A 123 -4.84 -2.90 -42.59
CA THR A 123 -3.88 -3.48 -43.52
C THR A 123 -2.60 -3.99 -42.84
N VAL A 124 -2.06 -3.27 -41.86
CA VAL A 124 -0.81 -3.58 -41.15
C VAL A 124 -0.95 -3.35 -39.64
N SER A 125 -0.17 -4.10 -38.86
CA SER A 125 -0.10 -3.96 -37.39
C SER A 125 1.07 -3.07 -36.99
N SER A 126 0.91 -2.34 -35.87
CA SER A 126 2.01 -1.64 -35.20
C SER A 126 3.02 -2.60 -34.59
N SER A 127 4.21 -2.08 -34.23
CA SER A 127 5.00 -2.71 -33.18
C SER A 127 4.22 -2.69 -31.84
N ALA A 128 4.50 -3.67 -30.98
CA ALA A 128 3.91 -3.73 -29.65
C ALA A 128 4.40 -2.56 -28.76
N SER A 129 3.48 -1.95 -28.01
CA SER A 129 3.75 -0.96 -26.97
C SER A 129 3.37 -1.55 -25.62
N THR A 130 4.15 -1.31 -24.57
CA THR A 130 3.92 -1.93 -23.26
C THR A 130 3.78 -0.89 -22.16
N VAL A 131 2.96 -1.22 -21.16
CA VAL A 131 2.80 -0.45 -19.94
C VAL A 131 2.94 -1.36 -18.73
N THR A 132 3.70 -0.90 -17.75
CA THR A 132 3.94 -1.63 -16.49
C THR A 132 2.97 -1.15 -15.43
N LEU A 133 2.34 -2.09 -14.71
CA LEU A 133 1.47 -1.80 -13.58
C LEU A 133 2.03 -2.47 -12.34
N THR A 134 2.30 -1.67 -11.31
CA THR A 134 2.81 -2.13 -10.01
C THR A 134 1.65 -2.21 -9.02
N VAL A 135 1.36 -3.42 -8.54
CA VAL A 135 0.22 -3.69 -7.65
C VAL A 135 0.71 -4.07 -6.26
N ASP A 136 0.38 -3.27 -5.26
CA ASP A 136 0.64 -3.58 -3.86
C ASP A 136 -0.48 -4.43 -3.25
N ALA A 137 -0.17 -5.19 -2.20
CA ALA A 137 -1.19 -5.93 -1.46
C ALA A 137 -2.09 -4.98 -0.65
N SER A 138 -3.41 -5.17 -0.74
CA SER A 138 -4.37 -4.42 0.07
C SER A 138 -4.30 -4.86 1.53
N GLN A 139 -4.21 -3.90 2.44
CA GLN A 139 -4.13 -4.14 3.88
C GLN A 139 -5.45 -3.87 4.59
N PHE A 140 -5.75 -4.65 5.63
CA PHE A 140 -6.96 -4.56 6.43
C PHE A 140 -6.67 -4.83 7.90
N THR A 141 -7.25 -4.02 8.79
CA THR A 141 -7.24 -4.30 10.23
C THR A 141 -8.20 -5.46 10.52
N ALA A 142 -7.63 -6.60 10.94
CA ALA A 142 -8.40 -7.81 11.24
C ALA A 142 -8.83 -7.88 12.71
N PHE A 143 -8.09 -7.22 13.60
CA PHE A 143 -8.39 -7.09 15.02
C PHE A 143 -7.87 -5.75 15.53
N ASP A 144 -8.63 -5.09 16.39
CA ASP A 144 -8.18 -3.86 17.06
C ASP A 144 -8.85 -3.70 18.42
N SER A 145 -8.04 -3.66 19.48
CA SER A 145 -8.47 -3.33 20.84
C SER A 145 -7.82 -2.05 21.36
N MET A 146 -7.04 -1.33 20.55
CA MET A 146 -6.39 -0.10 20.97
C MET A 146 -7.36 1.10 20.86
N PRO A 147 -7.50 1.93 21.90
CA PRO A 147 -8.32 3.13 21.85
C PRO A 147 -7.79 4.16 20.84
N SER A 148 -8.74 4.87 20.20
CA SER A 148 -8.49 6.03 19.35
C SER A 148 -9.28 7.24 19.87
N PRO A 149 -8.63 8.36 20.23
CA PRO A 149 -7.19 8.60 20.19
C PRO A 149 -6.41 7.74 21.20
N PHE A 150 -5.14 7.45 20.87
CA PHE A 150 -4.28 6.66 21.76
C PHE A 150 -3.93 7.49 23.02
N PRO A 151 -4.20 6.97 24.23
CA PRO A 151 -4.11 7.76 25.45
C PRO A 151 -2.66 7.96 25.90
N PRO A 152 -2.36 9.02 26.67
CA PRO A 152 -1.01 9.26 27.20
C PRO A 152 -0.52 8.18 28.19
N ASN A 153 -1.44 7.45 28.82
CA ASN A 153 -1.16 6.27 29.64
C ASN A 153 -2.37 5.34 29.64
N MET A 154 -2.15 4.09 30.02
CA MET A 154 -3.19 3.06 30.09
C MET A 154 -2.92 2.06 31.22
N PRO A 155 -3.94 1.31 31.66
CA PRO A 155 -3.71 0.13 32.50
C PRO A 155 -2.69 -0.79 31.84
N SER A 156 -1.80 -1.36 32.64
CA SER A 156 -0.70 -2.18 32.12
C SER A 156 -0.23 -3.22 33.13
N ILE A 157 0.45 -4.25 32.64
CA ILE A 157 1.04 -5.32 33.46
C ILE A 157 2.56 -5.36 33.27
N ALA A 158 3.30 -5.36 34.39
CA ALA A 158 4.75 -5.33 34.41
C ALA A 158 5.35 -6.73 34.52
N PHE A 159 6.39 -7.06 33.74
CA PHE A 159 7.04 -8.37 33.83
C PHE A 159 7.78 -8.56 35.15
N GLN A 160 8.54 -7.53 35.55
CA GLN A 160 9.33 -7.60 36.78
C GLN A 160 8.44 -7.72 38.02
N ALA A 161 7.39 -6.90 38.12
CA ALA A 161 6.52 -6.88 39.30
C ALA A 161 5.60 -8.11 39.38
N THR A 162 5.22 -8.70 38.25
CA THR A 162 4.29 -9.85 38.21
C THR A 162 4.95 -11.18 37.85
N GLN A 163 6.28 -11.22 37.85
CA GLN A 163 7.08 -12.43 37.70
C GLN A 163 6.78 -13.20 36.39
N ARG A 164 6.77 -12.48 35.26
CA ARG A 164 6.33 -13.01 33.95
C ARG A 164 7.49 -13.25 33.01
N SER A 165 7.43 -14.34 32.25
CA SER A 165 8.29 -14.55 31.09
C SER A 165 7.64 -14.16 29.76
N SER A 166 6.30 -14.22 29.68
CA SER A 166 5.53 -13.66 28.58
C SER A 166 4.11 -13.28 29.03
N VAL A 167 3.46 -12.40 28.27
CA VAL A 167 2.02 -12.14 28.34
C VAL A 167 1.45 -12.06 26.93
N GLY A 168 0.21 -12.52 26.74
CA GLY A 168 -0.37 -12.65 25.42
C GLY A 168 -1.88 -12.68 25.44
N ASP A 169 -2.47 -12.87 24.26
CA ASP A 169 -3.91 -13.02 24.11
C ASP A 169 -4.28 -13.93 22.93
N THR A 170 -5.52 -14.38 22.90
CA THR A 170 -6.08 -15.19 21.81
C THR A 170 -7.06 -14.35 21.00
N VAL A 171 -6.90 -14.37 19.68
CA VAL A 171 -7.74 -13.64 18.73
C VAL A 171 -8.53 -14.62 17.88
N ASN A 172 -9.83 -14.35 17.76
CA ASN A 172 -10.72 -15.00 16.82
C ASN A 172 -11.04 -14.03 15.68
N LEU A 173 -10.70 -14.46 14.46
CA LEU A 173 -10.98 -13.80 13.19
C LEU A 173 -12.27 -14.37 12.58
N VAL A 174 -12.84 -13.64 11.62
CA VAL A 174 -13.99 -14.10 10.84
C VAL A 174 -13.57 -15.30 9.99
N SER A 175 -14.34 -16.39 10.09
CA SER A 175 -14.01 -17.66 9.46
C SER A 175 -14.05 -17.63 7.94
N GLY A 176 -13.27 -18.52 7.32
CA GLY A 176 -13.32 -18.79 5.88
C GLY A 176 -12.69 -17.73 4.98
N THR A 177 -11.98 -16.76 5.54
CA THR A 177 -11.21 -15.76 4.77
C THR A 177 -9.71 -15.95 5.03
N PRO A 178 -8.95 -16.58 4.12
CA PRO A 178 -7.50 -16.62 4.22
C PRO A 178 -6.91 -15.21 4.24
N ARG A 179 -6.02 -14.94 5.19
CA ARG A 179 -5.40 -13.63 5.40
C ARG A 179 -3.90 -13.82 5.61
N ALA A 180 -3.09 -13.13 4.83
CA ALA A 180 -1.66 -13.05 5.11
C ALA A 180 -1.43 -12.02 6.22
N LEU A 181 -0.65 -12.36 7.25
CA LEU A 181 -0.28 -11.42 8.29
C LEU A 181 0.65 -10.35 7.70
N HIS A 182 0.36 -9.09 8.01
CA HIS A 182 1.23 -7.97 7.64
C HIS A 182 1.98 -7.47 8.86
N ALA A 183 1.26 -7.05 9.90
CA ALA A 183 1.87 -6.51 11.11
C ALA A 183 1.01 -6.77 12.35
N VAL A 184 1.66 -6.77 13.51
CA VAL A 184 0.98 -6.70 14.80
C VAL A 184 1.54 -5.50 15.57
N SER A 185 0.65 -4.64 16.05
CA SER A 185 0.98 -3.56 16.96
C SER A 185 0.49 -3.88 18.37
N VAL A 186 1.32 -3.64 19.38
CA VAL A 186 0.95 -3.80 20.79
C VAL A 186 1.09 -2.48 21.53
N ALA A 187 0.16 -2.22 22.45
CA ALA A 187 0.27 -1.09 23.35
C ALA A 187 1.21 -1.43 24.51
N MET A 188 2.10 -0.51 24.85
CA MET A 188 3.04 -0.64 25.96
C MET A 188 2.92 0.59 26.86
N SER A 189 3.37 0.48 28.11
CA SER A 189 3.46 1.61 29.03
C SER A 189 4.79 1.57 29.77
N SER A 190 5.56 2.65 29.67
CA SER A 190 6.83 2.82 30.39
C SER A 190 6.60 3.60 31.68
N TRP A 191 7.08 3.06 32.79
CA TRP A 191 7.09 3.72 34.10
C TRP A 191 8.50 4.17 34.49
N ALA A 192 9.50 3.84 33.67
CA ALA A 192 10.90 4.13 33.94
C ALA A 192 11.19 5.63 33.92
N CYS A 193 12.09 6.05 34.81
CA CYS A 193 12.72 7.37 34.80
C CYS A 193 14.15 7.23 34.29
N GLU A 194 14.68 8.26 33.65
CA GLU A 194 16.11 8.30 33.29
C GLU A 194 16.98 8.27 34.56
N SER A 195 16.53 8.96 35.61
CA SER A 195 17.09 8.90 36.96
C SER A 195 16.00 9.03 38.03
N GLY A 196 16.30 8.52 39.24
CA GLY A 196 15.33 8.43 40.33
C GLY A 196 14.35 7.27 40.16
N GLU A 197 13.27 7.31 40.93
CA GLU A 197 12.26 6.25 40.96
C GLU A 197 10.87 6.80 40.69
N TRP A 198 10.03 5.96 40.10
CA TRP A 198 8.70 6.38 39.71
C TRP A 198 7.79 6.70 40.88
N SER A 199 7.99 6.02 42.00
CA SER A 199 7.15 6.05 43.20
C SER A 199 7.64 7.01 44.28
N LEU A 200 8.88 7.49 44.20
CA LEU A 200 9.51 8.31 45.25
C LEU A 200 9.46 9.83 44.98
N GLY A 201 8.86 10.23 43.85
CA GLY A 201 8.72 11.63 43.46
C GLY A 201 10.02 12.38 43.17
N ASN A 202 11.06 11.64 42.81
CA ASN A 202 12.33 12.14 42.32
C ASN A 202 12.59 11.71 40.86
N CYS A 203 11.54 11.31 40.14
CA CYS A 203 11.64 10.92 38.74
C CYS A 203 12.09 12.11 37.88
N ALA A 204 13.27 12.00 37.30
CA ALA A 204 13.83 13.00 36.41
C ALA A 204 14.22 12.35 35.07
N THR A 205 13.66 12.92 34.00
CA THR A 205 13.81 12.47 32.62
C THR A 205 13.96 13.67 31.70
N THR A 206 14.99 13.64 30.87
CA THR A 206 15.18 14.59 29.76
C THR A 206 14.04 14.42 28.75
N PRO A 207 13.35 15.49 28.31
CA PRO A 207 12.25 15.36 27.36
C PRO A 207 12.64 14.59 26.09
N GLY A 208 11.90 13.53 25.77
CA GLY A 208 12.16 12.68 24.60
C GLY A 208 13.26 11.64 24.78
N ALA A 209 13.86 11.52 25.97
CA ALA A 209 14.84 10.47 26.24
C ALA A 209 14.23 9.07 26.08
N THR A 210 15.05 8.14 25.58
CA THR A 210 14.67 6.75 25.35
C THR A 210 15.79 5.82 25.81
N PHE A 211 15.45 4.54 26.02
CA PHE A 211 16.41 3.46 26.18
C PHE A 211 16.09 2.32 25.20
N ASN A 212 17.13 1.66 24.70
CA ASN A 212 16.96 0.56 23.76
C ASN A 212 16.62 -0.73 24.50
N HIS A 213 15.58 -1.42 24.06
CA HIS A 213 15.20 -2.70 24.62
C HIS A 213 14.64 -3.65 23.55
N PRO A 214 15.15 -4.89 23.43
CA PRO A 214 14.57 -5.87 22.52
C PRO A 214 13.24 -6.37 23.07
N ILE A 215 12.20 -6.31 22.22
CA ILE A 215 10.89 -6.87 22.48
C ILE A 215 10.58 -7.84 21.34
N THR A 216 10.05 -9.00 21.67
CA THR A 216 9.70 -10.05 20.74
C THR A 216 8.19 -10.28 20.78
N ILE A 217 7.59 -10.49 19.62
CA ILE A 217 6.28 -11.12 19.49
C ILE A 217 6.45 -12.55 18.99
N GLN A 218 5.71 -13.48 19.59
CA GLN A 218 5.63 -14.88 19.16
C GLN A 218 4.17 -15.21 18.86
N LEU A 219 3.89 -15.80 17.71
CA LEU A 219 2.55 -16.17 17.28
C LEU A 219 2.39 -17.69 17.31
N TYR A 220 1.20 -18.16 17.69
CA TYR A 220 0.86 -19.57 17.73
C TYR A 220 -0.50 -19.84 17.09
N ASP A 221 -0.64 -21.02 16.49
CA ASP A 221 -1.93 -21.52 16.02
C ASP A 221 -2.84 -21.97 17.18
N ALA A 222 -4.04 -22.47 16.85
CA ALA A 222 -5.00 -22.99 17.82
C ALA A 222 -4.51 -24.25 18.57
N ALA A 223 -3.52 -24.97 18.03
CA ALA A 223 -2.86 -26.10 18.68
C ALA A 223 -1.61 -25.68 19.50
N ASN A 224 -1.43 -24.37 19.71
CA ASN A 224 -0.30 -23.77 20.41
C ASN A 224 1.06 -24.09 19.76
N GLN A 225 1.10 -24.34 18.46
CA GLN A 225 2.32 -24.49 17.69
C GLN A 225 2.78 -23.11 17.16
N PRO A 226 4.09 -22.80 17.20
CA PRO A 226 4.59 -21.52 16.74
C PRO A 226 4.40 -21.37 15.22
N ILE A 227 3.84 -20.25 14.79
CA ILE A 227 3.60 -19.93 13.38
C ILE A 227 4.37 -18.70 12.89
N GLY A 228 4.96 -17.92 13.80
CA GLY A 228 5.72 -16.74 13.43
C GLY A 228 6.34 -16.05 14.63
N THR A 229 7.37 -15.25 14.38
CA THR A 229 7.98 -14.44 15.44
C THR A 229 8.72 -13.25 14.85
N ALA A 230 8.71 -12.11 15.55
CA ALA A 230 9.52 -10.96 15.20
C ALA A 230 10.11 -10.34 16.46
N THR A 231 11.39 -9.96 16.39
CA THR A 231 12.06 -9.20 17.47
C THR A 231 12.42 -7.82 16.94
N ARG A 232 12.10 -6.80 17.73
CA ARG A 232 12.44 -5.41 17.44
C ARG A 232 13.14 -4.80 18.63
N THR A 233 14.30 -4.19 18.41
CA THR A 233 14.91 -3.30 19.40
C THR A 233 14.16 -1.98 19.37
N VAL A 234 13.44 -1.68 20.44
CA VAL A 234 12.60 -0.50 20.56
C VAL A 234 13.36 0.57 21.33
N ALA A 235 13.35 1.80 20.83
CA ALA A 235 13.69 2.99 21.60
C ALA A 235 12.52 3.30 22.54
N VAL A 236 12.50 2.64 23.69
CA VAL A 236 11.43 2.76 24.69
C VAL A 236 11.51 4.15 25.32
N PRO A 237 10.44 4.96 25.27
CA PRO A 237 10.44 6.25 25.92
C PRO A 237 10.53 6.10 27.43
N TYR A 238 11.39 6.88 28.07
CA TYR A 238 11.26 7.14 29.50
C TYR A 238 9.98 7.95 29.73
N ARG A 239 9.34 7.76 30.89
CA ARG A 239 8.21 8.62 31.23
C ARG A 239 8.68 10.04 31.52
N PRO A 240 7.86 11.07 31.27
CA PRO A 240 8.19 12.45 31.64
C PRO A 240 8.43 12.63 33.14
N SER A 241 9.23 13.64 33.47
CA SER A 241 9.52 14.02 34.86
C SER A 241 8.24 14.33 35.64
N PHE A 242 8.31 14.14 36.96
CA PHE A 242 7.24 14.52 37.88
C PHE A 242 6.82 15.99 37.69
N ASP A 243 5.50 16.25 37.75
CA ASP A 243 4.90 17.59 37.69
C ASP A 243 4.21 17.93 39.02
N ALA A 244 4.69 18.97 39.69
CA ALA A 244 4.18 19.41 41.00
C ALA A 244 2.70 19.84 41.00
N THR A 245 2.11 20.10 39.84
CA THR A 245 0.69 20.43 39.72
C THR A 245 -0.23 19.21 39.78
N CYS A 246 0.31 17.99 39.81
CA CYS A 246 -0.47 16.75 39.78
C CYS A 246 -1.05 16.28 41.11
N GLY A 247 -0.94 17.07 42.19
CA GLY A 247 -1.56 16.77 43.49
C GLY A 247 -0.97 15.57 44.25
N ASN A 248 -0.15 14.75 43.60
CA ASN A 248 0.74 13.75 44.20
C ASN A 248 2.11 13.84 43.55
N ASN A 249 3.14 13.34 44.25
CA ASN A 249 4.52 13.51 43.80
C ASN A 249 4.97 12.48 42.75
N THR A 250 4.11 11.60 42.23
CA THR A 250 4.52 10.48 41.37
C THR A 250 4.12 10.66 39.90
N GLN A 251 3.24 11.61 39.62
CA GLN A 251 2.64 11.79 38.29
C GLN A 251 3.29 12.90 37.47
N TRP A 252 3.18 12.78 36.16
CA TRP A 252 3.50 13.82 35.21
C TRP A 252 2.21 14.32 34.55
N LYS A 253 2.19 15.60 34.12
CA LYS A 253 1.02 16.19 33.48
C LYS A 253 1.13 16.10 31.97
N ALA A 254 0.15 15.46 31.33
CA ALA A 254 0.09 15.40 29.88
C ALA A 254 -0.49 16.69 29.28
N ALA A 255 -0.33 16.84 27.97
CA ALA A 255 -0.85 17.98 27.22
C ALA A 255 -2.40 18.12 27.30
N ASN A 256 -3.11 17.03 27.60
CA ASN A 256 -4.55 17.06 27.85
C ASN A 256 -4.93 17.57 29.25
N GLY A 257 -3.97 18.01 30.06
CA GLY A 257 -4.16 18.51 31.41
C GLY A 257 -4.33 17.45 32.50
N THR A 258 -4.42 16.16 32.12
CA THR A 258 -4.56 15.03 33.06
C THR A 258 -3.19 14.54 33.52
N CYS A 259 -3.13 14.09 34.77
CA CYS A 259 -1.93 13.57 35.39
C CYS A 259 -1.86 12.04 35.30
N TYR A 260 -0.71 11.51 34.90
CA TYR A 260 -0.49 10.10 34.63
C TYR A 260 0.75 9.57 35.33
N ASN A 261 0.75 8.26 35.64
CA ASN A 261 1.90 7.60 36.27
C ASN A 261 2.83 6.94 35.24
N GLY A 262 2.28 6.27 34.22
CA GLY A 262 3.04 5.68 33.12
C GLY A 262 3.01 6.56 31.87
N PHE A 263 3.74 6.15 30.85
CA PHE A 263 3.77 6.78 29.53
C PHE A 263 3.53 5.72 28.45
N ALA A 264 2.39 5.80 27.80
CA ALA A 264 1.99 4.81 26.80
C ALA A 264 2.64 5.08 25.44
N PHE A 265 2.98 4.00 24.74
CA PHE A 265 3.51 4.01 23.38
C PHE A 265 3.12 2.72 22.64
N LYS A 266 3.29 2.71 21.31
CA LYS A 266 3.01 1.54 20.47
C LYS A 266 4.29 0.90 19.99
N VAL A 267 4.31 -0.43 19.95
CA VAL A 267 5.36 -1.21 19.29
C VAL A 267 4.73 -1.98 18.14
N GLU A 268 5.19 -1.70 16.93
CA GLU A 268 4.77 -2.42 15.73
C GLU A 268 5.81 -3.46 15.34
N PHE A 269 5.35 -4.66 15.04
CA PHE A 269 6.12 -5.77 14.52
C PHE A 269 5.69 -6.03 13.08
N ASP A 270 6.59 -5.74 12.14
CA ASP A 270 6.42 -6.13 10.74
C ASP A 270 6.70 -7.63 10.59
N LEU A 271 5.71 -8.35 10.10
CA LEU A 271 5.71 -9.79 9.87
C LEU A 271 5.44 -10.11 8.39
N SER A 272 5.40 -9.09 7.53
CA SER A 272 4.95 -9.18 6.15
C SER A 272 5.82 -10.08 5.28
N ALA A 273 7.12 -10.13 5.57
CA ALA A 273 8.10 -10.93 4.86
C ALA A 273 8.10 -12.43 5.25
N GLN A 274 7.32 -12.83 6.25
CA GLN A 274 7.24 -14.23 6.71
C GLN A 274 6.12 -15.01 6.02
N ASP A 275 5.30 -14.37 5.19
CA ASP A 275 4.18 -14.98 4.44
C ASP A 275 3.26 -15.88 5.31
N ILE A 276 3.06 -15.48 6.56
CA ILE A 276 2.24 -16.23 7.53
C ILE A 276 0.78 -16.12 7.12
N THR A 277 0.14 -17.24 6.82
CA THR A 277 -1.32 -17.30 6.67
C THR A 277 -1.94 -17.49 8.05
N LEU A 278 -2.75 -16.52 8.50
CA LEU A 278 -3.41 -16.60 9.80
C LEU A 278 -4.56 -17.62 9.75
N PRO A 279 -4.66 -18.53 10.73
CA PRO A 279 -5.87 -19.31 10.95
C PRO A 279 -6.98 -18.42 11.55
N ASP A 280 -8.21 -18.95 11.54
CA ASP A 280 -9.38 -18.28 12.14
C ASP A 280 -9.18 -17.98 13.63
N THR A 281 -8.45 -18.84 14.36
CA THR A 281 -8.05 -18.61 15.74
C THR A 281 -6.54 -18.73 15.85
N PHE A 282 -5.90 -17.69 16.37
CA PHE A 282 -4.48 -17.68 16.69
C PHE A 282 -4.25 -16.95 18.02
N SER A 283 -3.06 -17.11 18.57
CA SER A 283 -2.64 -16.37 19.75
C SER A 283 -1.29 -15.72 19.54
N TYR A 284 -1.00 -14.71 20.35
CA TYR A 284 0.30 -14.04 20.34
C TYR A 284 0.77 -13.79 21.77
N ASP A 285 2.07 -13.87 21.98
CA ASP A 285 2.76 -13.56 23.23
C ASP A 285 3.78 -12.44 22.98
N ILE A 286 3.76 -11.43 23.84
CA ILE A 286 4.81 -10.42 23.99
C ILE A 286 5.85 -10.98 24.96
N VAL A 287 7.11 -10.84 24.58
CA VAL A 287 8.25 -11.41 25.31
C VAL A 287 9.38 -10.38 25.36
N TYR A 288 9.91 -10.11 26.54
CA TYR A 288 11.13 -9.31 26.75
C TYR A 288 11.78 -9.70 28.07
N ASN A 289 13.03 -9.27 28.26
CA ASN A 289 13.81 -9.62 29.45
C ASN A 289 13.88 -8.44 30.41
N THR A 290 13.69 -8.73 31.69
CA THR A 290 13.88 -7.78 32.79
C THR A 290 15.12 -8.19 33.59
N ASN A 291 15.36 -7.56 34.73
CA ASN A 291 16.42 -7.97 35.64
C ASN A 291 16.28 -9.45 36.05
N SER A 292 15.08 -9.86 36.48
CA SER A 292 14.87 -11.18 37.09
C SER A 292 13.95 -12.10 36.29
N TYR A 293 13.18 -11.57 35.34
CA TYR A 293 12.18 -12.33 34.58
C TYR A 293 12.31 -12.12 33.07
N GLY A 294 11.52 -12.85 32.29
CA GLY A 294 11.72 -13.04 30.86
C GLY A 294 12.31 -14.42 30.54
N PRO A 295 12.40 -14.80 29.26
CA PRO A 295 13.00 -16.07 28.83
C PRO A 295 14.52 -16.14 29.09
N SER A 296 15.20 -15.00 29.20
CA SER A 296 16.64 -14.90 29.49
C SER A 296 16.92 -13.62 30.28
N PRO A 297 16.65 -13.61 31.61
CA PRO A 297 16.78 -12.41 32.43
C PRO A 297 18.16 -11.76 32.32
N ILE A 298 18.20 -10.43 32.34
CA ILE A 298 19.42 -9.63 32.15
C ILE A 298 20.33 -9.73 33.39
N GLY A 299 19.77 -10.00 34.57
CA GLY A 299 20.53 -10.19 35.81
C GLY A 299 21.07 -8.91 36.44
N THR A 300 20.73 -7.75 35.88
CA THR A 300 21.04 -6.43 36.46
C THR A 300 19.79 -5.56 36.48
N PRO A 301 19.58 -4.71 37.50
CA PRO A 301 18.49 -3.74 37.51
C PRO A 301 18.61 -2.73 36.36
N GLY A 302 17.48 -2.33 35.79
CA GLY A 302 17.47 -1.34 34.71
C GLY A 302 16.09 -0.77 34.39
N ALA A 303 16.02 0.16 33.45
CA ALA A 303 14.78 0.83 33.05
C ALA A 303 13.70 -0.15 32.57
N TYR A 304 14.11 -1.26 31.95
CA TYR A 304 13.22 -2.35 31.50
C TYR A 304 12.44 -3.02 32.63
N ASP A 305 12.85 -2.89 33.89
CA ASP A 305 12.11 -3.43 35.04
C ASP A 305 10.76 -2.70 35.23
N SER A 306 10.66 -1.49 34.69
CA SER A 306 9.46 -0.65 34.71
C SER A 306 8.79 -0.55 33.34
N LEU A 307 9.10 -1.49 32.43
CA LEU A 307 8.39 -1.63 31.16
C LEU A 307 7.19 -2.55 31.34
N ASN A 308 6.02 -2.14 30.83
CA ASN A 308 4.77 -2.86 30.98
C ASN A 308 4.06 -3.04 29.63
N VAL A 309 3.23 -4.07 29.54
CA VAL A 309 2.33 -4.31 28.40
C VAL A 309 0.96 -3.71 28.71
N GLY A 310 0.39 -2.96 27.77
CA GLY A 310 -0.91 -2.31 27.90
C GLY A 310 -2.06 -3.32 27.90
N VAL A 311 -3.01 -3.13 28.82
CA VAL A 311 -4.17 -4.02 28.99
C VAL A 311 -5.46 -3.22 29.08
N TYR A 312 -6.57 -3.88 28.79
CA TYR A 312 -7.91 -3.39 29.02
C TYR A 312 -8.73 -4.41 29.80
N GLN A 313 -9.84 -3.96 30.39
CA GLN A 313 -10.67 -4.79 31.26
C GLN A 313 -11.94 -5.26 30.54
N ALA A 314 -12.25 -6.56 30.58
CA ALA A 314 -13.55 -7.07 30.18
C ALA A 314 -14.65 -6.52 31.13
N PRO A 315 -15.86 -6.20 30.64
CA PRO A 315 -16.46 -6.60 29.38
C PRO A 315 -16.22 -5.64 28.21
N THR A 316 -15.26 -4.70 28.30
CA THR A 316 -14.91 -3.86 27.15
C THR A 316 -14.55 -4.77 25.97
N LEU A 317 -15.16 -4.53 24.82
CA LEU A 317 -14.93 -5.32 23.60
C LEU A 317 -13.85 -4.64 22.75
N PRO A 318 -13.12 -5.41 21.92
CA PRO A 318 -12.32 -4.81 20.85
C PRO A 318 -13.20 -3.99 19.90
N PHE A 319 -12.63 -2.96 19.29
CA PHE A 319 -13.29 -2.15 18.26
C PHE A 319 -13.50 -2.93 16.96
N ILE A 320 -12.54 -3.82 16.63
CA ILE A 320 -12.60 -4.71 15.46
C ILE A 320 -12.23 -6.13 15.88
N GLY A 321 -12.96 -7.13 15.35
CA GLY A 321 -12.70 -8.55 15.58
C GLY A 321 -13.27 -9.06 16.90
N THR A 322 -12.89 -10.28 17.28
CA THR A 322 -13.36 -10.91 18.52
C THR A 322 -12.22 -11.45 19.36
N GLN A 323 -12.34 -11.22 20.67
CA GLN A 323 -11.50 -11.81 21.70
C GLN A 323 -11.82 -13.31 21.84
N GLY A 324 -10.80 -14.17 21.82
CA GLY A 324 -10.98 -15.61 21.92
C GLY A 324 -11.53 -16.06 23.27
N THR A 325 -10.98 -15.49 24.34
CA THR A 325 -11.40 -15.73 25.73
C THR A 325 -11.41 -14.40 26.49
N PRO A 326 -12.52 -13.63 26.44
CA PRO A 326 -12.61 -12.34 27.11
C PRO A 326 -12.23 -12.43 28.60
N GLY A 327 -11.40 -11.49 29.07
CA GLY A 327 -10.92 -11.44 30.45
C GLY A 327 -9.91 -12.52 30.83
N THR A 328 -9.34 -13.22 29.84
CA THR A 328 -8.34 -14.28 30.05
C THR A 328 -7.11 -13.99 29.20
N MET A 329 -6.09 -13.39 29.82
CA MET A 329 -4.76 -13.23 29.20
C MET A 329 -4.01 -14.56 29.20
N ARG A 330 -3.20 -14.76 28.17
CA ARG A 330 -2.17 -15.81 28.12
C ARG A 330 -0.93 -15.36 28.87
N TRP A 331 -0.20 -16.31 29.45
CA TRP A 331 1.09 -16.08 30.09
C TRP A 331 2.06 -17.24 29.86
N ASN A 332 3.35 -16.94 29.97
CA ASN A 332 4.46 -17.90 29.94
C ASN A 332 4.35 -18.99 28.85
N GLY A 333 3.93 -18.64 27.64
CA GLY A 333 3.90 -19.54 26.47
C GLY A 333 2.69 -20.48 26.37
N GLY A 334 1.63 -20.27 27.16
CA GLY A 334 0.38 -21.01 26.97
C GLY A 334 -0.48 -21.27 28.20
N GLY A 335 -0.07 -20.81 29.39
CA GLY A 335 -1.00 -20.81 30.52
C GLY A 335 -2.07 -19.73 30.36
N SER A 336 -3.24 -19.95 30.94
CA SER A 336 -4.34 -18.96 30.93
C SER A 336 -4.63 -18.48 32.34
N LEU A 337 -4.72 -17.16 32.53
CA LEU A 337 -5.24 -16.58 33.77
C LEU A 337 -6.75 -16.40 33.68
N ALA A 338 -7.48 -17.51 33.87
CA ALA A 338 -8.93 -17.45 33.97
C ALA A 338 -9.34 -16.51 35.13
N GLY A 339 -10.21 -15.55 34.84
CA GLY A 339 -10.69 -14.60 35.84
C GLY A 339 -9.79 -13.38 36.09
N SER A 340 -8.75 -13.16 35.26
CA SER A 340 -7.97 -11.90 35.34
C SER A 340 -8.82 -10.66 35.08
N GLY A 341 -9.89 -10.81 34.29
CA GLY A 341 -10.70 -9.71 33.80
C GLY A 341 -9.95 -8.80 32.82
N LEU A 342 -8.73 -9.16 32.41
CA LEU A 342 -7.86 -8.35 31.57
C LEU A 342 -7.61 -9.01 30.21
N ASN A 343 -7.28 -8.18 29.23
CA ASN A 343 -6.90 -8.56 27.87
C ASN A 343 -5.80 -7.63 27.35
N ILE A 344 -5.01 -8.10 26.38
CA ILE A 344 -3.90 -7.31 25.82
C ILE A 344 -4.44 -6.33 24.75
N MET A 345 -3.99 -5.09 24.82
CA MET A 345 -4.28 -4.10 23.79
C MET A 345 -3.36 -4.27 22.58
N ALA A 346 -3.95 -4.62 21.43
CA ALA A 346 -3.22 -4.85 20.20
C ALA A 346 -4.06 -4.53 18.96
N THR A 347 -3.39 -4.34 17.83
CA THR A 347 -3.98 -4.25 16.49
C THR A 347 -3.28 -5.27 15.61
N VAL A 348 -4.05 -6.03 14.83
CA VAL A 348 -3.56 -7.02 13.88
C VAL A 348 -3.92 -6.55 12.48
N VAL A 349 -2.92 -6.30 11.66
CA VAL A 349 -3.07 -5.90 10.26
C VAL A 349 -2.75 -7.10 9.38
N THR A 350 -3.66 -7.37 8.46
CA THR A 350 -3.56 -8.43 7.46
C THR A 350 -3.49 -7.82 6.07
N ARG A 351 -3.06 -8.60 5.10
CA ARG A 351 -3.07 -8.24 3.68
C ARG A 351 -3.72 -9.33 2.84
N THR A 352 -4.17 -8.95 1.64
CA THR A 352 -4.54 -9.93 0.62
C THR A 352 -3.36 -10.88 0.33
N PRO A 353 -3.60 -12.18 0.18
CA PRO A 353 -2.55 -13.17 -0.10
C PRO A 353 -1.93 -13.05 -1.49
#